data_AF-L1JQG4-F1
#
_entry.id   AF-L1JQG4-F1
#
_cell.length_a   1.000
_cell.length_b   1.000
_cell.length_c   1.000
_cell.angle_alpha   90.00
_cell.angle_beta   90.00
_cell.angle_gamma   90.00
#
_symmetry.space_group_name_H-M   'P 1'
#
loop_
_entity.id
_entity.type
_entity.pdbx_description
1 polymer ?
#
loop_
_entity_poly.entity_id
_entity_poly.type
_entity_poly.pdbx_seq_one_letter_code
_entity_poly.pdbx_strand_id
1 'polypeptide(L)'
;EDFLYAADEGDLEEVQALLEADVDIFTTNKWAFTALHKAAQRGHWRICEVLCSHPAGPNLVKKQIRLGGSTALHLAAEKGHFRVIEVLL
;
A
#
# COMPACT_ATOMS: atom_id res chain seq x y z
N GLU A 1 -4.30 -13.77 -1.98
CA GLU A 1 -4.81 -12.49 -2.55
C GLU A 1 -5.45 -11.61 -1.48
N ASP A 2 -5.62 -12.17 -0.28
CA ASP A 2 -6.35 -11.60 0.85
C ASP A 2 -5.71 -10.32 1.39
N PHE A 3 -4.37 -10.27 1.44
CA PHE A 3 -3.65 -9.05 1.86
C PHE A 3 -3.85 -7.85 0.93
N LEU A 4 -3.90 -8.07 -0.39
CA LEU A 4 -4.17 -7.01 -1.35
C LEU A 4 -5.63 -6.57 -1.31
N TYR A 5 -6.53 -7.51 -1.01
CA TYR A 5 -7.96 -7.25 -0.87
C TYR A 5 -8.26 -6.43 0.39
N ALA A 6 -7.72 -6.82 1.55
CA ALA A 6 -7.83 -6.09 2.81
C ALA A 6 -7.32 -4.63 2.67
N ALA A 7 -6.20 -4.44 1.98
CA ALA A 7 -5.66 -3.11 1.68
C ALA A 7 -6.49 -2.29 0.67
N ASP A 8 -7.29 -2.94 -0.19
CA ASP A 8 -8.20 -2.25 -1.14
C ASP A 8 -9.52 -1.86 -0.46
N GLU A 9 -10.07 -2.73 0.39
CA GLU A 9 -11.30 -2.50 1.15
C GLU A 9 -11.09 -1.46 2.27
N GLY A 10 -9.87 -1.36 2.81
CA GLY A 10 -9.58 -0.45 3.91
C GLY A 10 -9.67 -1.11 5.29
N ASP A 11 -9.62 -2.44 5.33
CA ASP A 11 -9.66 -3.21 6.56
C ASP A 11 -8.29 -3.17 7.27
N LEU A 12 -8.17 -2.25 8.22
CA LEU A 12 -6.94 -2.06 8.99
C LEU A 12 -6.63 -3.26 9.89
N GLU A 13 -7.65 -3.85 10.50
CA GLU A 13 -7.50 -4.94 11.46
C GLU A 13 -7.00 -6.19 10.73
N GLU A 14 -7.58 -6.50 9.57
CA GLU A 14 -7.13 -7.63 8.76
C GLU A 14 -5.72 -7.40 8.18
N VAL A 15 -5.40 -6.17 7.74
CA VAL A 15 -4.03 -5.86 7.31
C VAL A 15 -3.02 -6.06 8.45
N GLN A 16 -3.33 -5.62 9.67
CA GLN A 16 -2.45 -5.79 10.83
C GLN A 16 -2.28 -7.27 11.19
N ALA A 17 -3.38 -8.02 11.25
CA ALA A 17 -3.34 -9.46 11.54
C ALA A 17 -2.50 -10.22 10.49
N LEU A 18 -2.60 -9.86 9.21
CA LEU A 18 -1.80 -10.47 8.14
C LEU A 18 -0.32 -10.08 8.22
N LEU A 19 0.00 -8.85 8.63
CA LEU A 19 1.39 -8.43 8.89
C LEU A 19 2.00 -9.20 10.07
N GLU A 20 1.23 -9.43 11.13
CA GLU A 20 1.65 -10.27 12.26
C GLU A 20 1.84 -11.74 11.88
N ALA A 21 1.13 -12.21 10.84
CA ALA A 21 1.27 -13.54 10.28
C ALA A 21 2.47 -13.70 9.31
N ASP A 22 3.39 -12.72 9.25
CA ASP A 22 4.57 -12.70 8.38
C ASP A 22 4.21 -12.81 6.88
N VAL A 23 3.11 -12.16 6.47
CA VAL A 23 2.74 -12.11 5.05
C VAL A 23 3.80 -11.37 4.23
N ASP A 24 4.06 -11.85 3.01
CA ASP A 24 4.94 -11.13 2.09
C ASP A 24 4.30 -9.80 1.66
N ILE A 25 4.75 -8.70 2.28
CA ILE A 25 4.28 -7.34 1.97
C ILE A 25 4.59 -6.91 0.53
N PHE A 26 5.53 -7.59 -0.14
CA PHE A 26 5.89 -7.34 -1.53
C PHE A 26 5.01 -8.11 -2.51
N THR A 27 4.00 -8.85 -2.02
CA THR A 27 2.99 -9.50 -2.86
C THR A 27 2.40 -8.49 -3.83
N THR A 28 2.29 -8.89 -5.10
CA THR A 28 1.68 -8.07 -6.14
C THR A 28 0.60 -8.82 -6.90
N ASN A 29 -0.39 -8.10 -7.41
CA ASN A 29 -1.35 -8.66 -8.35
C ASN A 29 -0.78 -8.70 -9.79
N LYS A 30 -1.57 -9.21 -10.73
CA LYS A 30 -1.22 -9.27 -12.17
C LYS A 30 -0.84 -7.94 -12.83
N TRP A 31 -1.12 -6.81 -12.19
CA TRP A 31 -0.75 -5.47 -12.66
C TRP A 31 0.44 -4.87 -11.92
N ALA A 32 1.16 -5.68 -11.13
CA ALA A 32 2.25 -5.26 -10.25
C ALA A 32 1.83 -4.26 -9.15
N PHE A 33 0.57 -4.29 -8.69
CA PHE A 33 0.15 -3.51 -7.52
C PHE A 33 0.48 -4.25 -6.24
N THR A 34 1.20 -3.57 -5.35
CA THR A 34 1.33 -3.95 -3.94
C THR A 34 0.14 -3.45 -3.12
N ALA A 35 0.04 -3.92 -1.87
CA ALA A 35 -0.95 -3.44 -0.90
C ALA A 35 -0.88 -1.91 -0.74
N LEU A 36 0.33 -1.35 -0.75
CA LEU A 36 0.54 0.09 -0.63
C LEU A 36 -0.03 0.87 -1.82
N HIS A 37 0.03 0.34 -3.04
CA HIS A 37 -0.61 0.98 -4.20
C HIS A 37 -2.14 0.95 -4.09
N LYS A 38 -2.70 -0.15 -3.58
CA LYS A 38 -4.16 -0.29 -3.38
C LYS A 38 -4.67 0.68 -2.32
N ALA A 39 -4.05 0.66 -1.14
CA ALA A 39 -4.36 1.57 -0.05
C ALA A 39 -4.23 3.04 -0.49
N ALA A 40 -3.16 3.37 -1.24
CA ALA A 40 -2.93 4.73 -1.70
C ALA A 40 -3.93 5.19 -2.78
N GLN A 41 -4.31 4.31 -3.71
CA GLN A 41 -5.33 4.59 -4.72
C GLN A 41 -6.71 4.81 -4.11
N ARG A 42 -7.01 4.15 -2.98
CA ARG A 42 -8.31 4.21 -2.30
C ARG A 42 -8.38 5.31 -1.23
N GLY A 43 -7.23 5.88 -0.84
CA GLY A 43 -7.17 6.93 0.18
C GLY A 43 -7.03 6.42 1.61
N HIS A 44 -6.70 5.13 1.79
CA HIS A 44 -6.60 4.46 3.09
C HIS A 44 -5.28 4.79 3.81
N TRP A 45 -5.15 6.05 4.24
CA TRP A 45 -3.93 6.60 4.85
C TRP A 45 -3.45 5.82 6.08
N ARG A 46 -4.38 5.28 6.89
CA ARG A 46 -4.06 4.48 8.08
C ARG A 46 -3.32 3.18 7.72
N ILE A 47 -3.74 2.55 6.61
CA ILE A 47 -3.08 1.35 6.08
C ILE A 47 -1.71 1.71 5.50
N CYS A 48 -1.62 2.82 4.75
CA CYS A 48 -0.34 3.32 4.26
C CYS A 48 0.64 3.57 5.42
N GLU A 49 0.16 4.13 6.53
CA GLU A 49 0.95 4.42 7.74
C GLU A 49 1.49 3.13 8.36
N VAL A 50 0.64 2.12 8.54
CA VAL A 50 1.05 0.81 9.07
C VAL A 50 2.04 0.11 8.14
N LEU A 51 1.79 0.11 6.83
CA LEU A 51 2.68 -0.49 5.84
C LEU A 51 4.05 0.22 5.77
N CYS A 52 4.07 1.55 5.90
CA CYS A 52 5.31 2.33 5.90
C CYS A 52 6.09 2.18 7.21
N SER A 53 5.37 2.03 8.33
CA SER A 53 5.96 1.78 9.66
C SER A 53 6.52 0.36 9.80
N HIS A 54 6.11 -0.57 8.94
CA HIS A 54 6.67 -1.92 8.91
C HIS A 54 8.18 -1.86 8.56
N PRO A 55 9.04 -2.70 9.14
CA PRO A 55 10.49 -2.67 8.88
C PRO A 55 10.89 -2.80 7.39
N ALA A 56 10.02 -3.42 6.58
CA ALA A 56 10.21 -3.54 5.13
C ALA A 56 9.48 -2.46 4.30
N GLY A 57 8.77 -1.53 4.96
CA GLY A 57 8.03 -0.41 4.37
C GLY A 57 8.87 0.54 3.51
N PRO A 58 10.07 0.99 3.94
CA PRO A 58 10.92 1.85 3.11
C PRO A 58 11.33 1.21 1.79
N ASN A 59 11.53 -0.11 1.78
CA ASN A 59 11.80 -0.87 0.56
C ASN A 59 10.54 -1.02 -0.29
N LEU A 60 9.37 -1.10 0.33
CA LEU A 60 8.08 -1.15 -0.36
C LEU A 60 7.75 0.18 -1.05
N VAL A 61 8.17 1.32 -0.50
CA VAL A 61 8.08 2.66 -1.14
C VAL A 61 9.06 2.78 -2.32
N LYS A 62 10.26 2.20 -2.20
CA LYS A 62 11.29 2.24 -3.27
C LYS A 62 11.05 1.24 -4.41
N LYS A 63 10.46 0.08 -4.13
CA LYS A 63 10.20 -0.99 -5.12
C LYS A 63 8.96 -0.73 -5.99
N GLN A 64 8.47 0.50 -6.03
CA GLN A 64 7.20 0.84 -6.67
C GLN A 64 7.35 1.10 -8.16
N ILE A 65 7.24 0.04 -8.94
CA ILE A 65 7.05 0.16 -10.38
C ILE A 65 5.88 -0.72 -10.77
N ARG A 66 4.68 -0.14 -10.83
CA ARG A 66 3.56 -0.72 -11.58
C ARG A 66 3.95 -0.79 -13.06
N LEU A 67 3.31 -1.66 -13.83
CA LEU A 67 3.20 -1.49 -15.30
C LEU A 67 2.78 -0.04 -15.63
N GLY A 68 3.73 0.74 -16.14
CA GLY A 68 3.57 2.16 -16.46
C GLY A 68 4.40 3.16 -15.64
N GLY A 69 5.19 2.71 -14.65
CA GLY A 69 6.11 3.58 -13.89
C GLY A 69 5.46 4.42 -12.79
N SER A 70 4.15 4.29 -12.59
CA SER A 70 3.43 4.97 -11.51
C SER A 70 3.71 4.32 -10.15
N THR A 71 3.85 5.17 -9.13
CA THR A 71 4.09 4.81 -7.73
C THR A 71 2.80 4.95 -6.93
N ALA A 72 2.75 4.45 -5.69
CA ALA A 72 1.63 4.66 -4.78
C ALA A 72 1.37 6.16 -4.55
N LEU A 73 2.43 6.97 -4.49
CA LEU A 73 2.32 8.43 -4.39
C LEU A 73 1.65 9.05 -5.63
N HIS A 74 2.02 8.61 -6.84
CA HIS A 74 1.36 9.07 -8.07
C HIS A 74 -0.14 8.75 -8.06
N LEU A 75 -0.53 7.54 -7.60
CA LEU A 75 -1.93 7.14 -7.51
C LEU A 75 -2.70 7.98 -6.47
N ALA A 76 -2.10 8.23 -5.30
CA ALA A 76 -2.70 9.09 -4.28
C ALA A 76 -2.87 10.53 -4.79
N ALA A 77 -1.87 11.06 -5.50
CA ALA A 77 -1.92 12.40 -6.10
C ALA A 77 -2.97 12.50 -7.21
N GLU A 78 -3.06 11.51 -8.10
CA GLU A 78 -4.08 11.46 -9.17
C GLU A 78 -5.51 11.50 -8.60
N LYS A 79 -5.73 10.87 -7.44
CA LYS A 79 -7.04 10.82 -6.77
C LYS A 79 -7.26 11.94 -5.74
N GLY A 80 -6.27 12.78 -5.47
CA GLY A 80 -6.37 13.87 -4.50
C GLY A 80 -6.36 13.42 -3.04
N HIS A 81 -5.75 12.29 -2.71
CA HIS A 81 -5.67 11.75 -1.36
C HIS A 81 -4.52 12.38 -0.56
N PHE A 82 -4.71 13.64 -0.13
CA PHE A 82 -3.68 14.43 0.57
C PHE A 82 -3.10 13.74 1.81
N ARG A 83 -3.94 13.10 2.64
CA ARG A 83 -3.45 12.39 3.84
C ARG A 83 -2.53 11.22 3.51
N VAL A 84 -2.77 10.52 2.39
CA VAL A 84 -1.88 9.44 1.94
C VAL A 84 -0.56 10.03 1.46
N ILE A 85 -0.60 11.15 0.75
CA ILE A 85 0.60 11.85 0.28
C ILE A 85 1.49 12.25 1.48
N GLU A 86 0.90 12.79 2.54
CA GLU A 86 1.63 13.14 3.77
C GLU A 86 2.30 11.94 4.43
N VAL A 87 1.68 10.76 4.39
CA VAL A 87 2.25 9.52 4.96
C VAL A 87 3.37 8.93 4.10
N LEU A 88 3.34 9.17 2.79
CA LEU A 88 4.27 8.60 1.82
C LEU A 88 5.49 9.51 1.50
N LEU A 89 5.48 10.75 2.00
CA LEU A 89 6.58 11.72 1.89
C LEU A 89 7.61 11.52 3.00
#